data_AF-V5SFL5-F1
#
_entry.id   AF-V5SFL5-F1
#
_cell.length_a   1.000
_cell.length_b   1.000
_cell.length_c   1.000
_cell.angle_alpha   90.00
_cell.angle_beta   90.00
_cell.angle_gamma   90.00
#
_symmetry.space_group_name_H-M   'P 1'
#
loop_
_entity.id
_entity.type
_entity.pdbx_description
1 polymer ?
#
loop_
_entity_poly.entity_id
_entity_poly.type
_entity_poly.pdbx_seq_one_letter_code
_entity_poly.pdbx_strand_id
1 'polypeptide(L)'
;MRRTSSGEILSEVYSARIEAVEALTAAEAAPSAANVTALTSAADALTKASARYGSAPTGDIYHAFAKLMEIAGLLGEWQLAVLNAAPEADRFLRAAKERAQAMKGESVPPLLEQLPDLVEAISTTAQAKAFVAQLAKVPLPIGLYHVAPEEPRERHTKHDPDTESAKAKLAVAFLEFTVDGRPLADVHYMAPMQIHDLDVTVRVSRWPEKAERLVLRPVSVVSASFYQLPTFEFLAPSGDGPFKFQDHKHATLTMAQSILARPLEFKYTAEFEPRGTEQPVEVVGQRTLRLEAIDWERNPQTGYTSIDRKLIQIRDQLRGMAGVPEDDIAEALKIAVSLGKLAGQAVQDNRFPQPLKEKDFQTETLRHLRSEPSVGSTLQEHPRAGGGITDLSFKGLPIELKAETDKTLQLQDCQGYVEQSQAYAVANGRRLGILCVLDTSPKKAPPFPAEEGIGLLFRNQNDRRVPIITLLIQGNLTKPSQFSV
;
A
#
# COMPACT_ATOMS: atom_id res chain seq x y z
N MET A 1 32.99 16.81 16.02
CA MET A 1 31.56 17.18 15.92
C MET A 1 30.75 15.89 15.87
N ARG A 2 30.08 15.48 16.97
CA ARG A 2 29.26 14.25 17.00
C ARG A 2 28.11 14.42 16.00
N ARG A 3 28.05 13.61 14.94
CA ARG A 3 26.80 13.44 14.19
C ARG A 3 25.86 12.64 15.08
N THR A 4 24.84 13.31 15.61
CA THR A 4 23.61 12.69 16.12
C THR A 4 22.71 12.46 14.91
N SER A 5 22.43 11.21 14.57
CA SER A 5 21.48 10.80 13.52
C SER A 5 20.05 10.95 14.03
N SER A 6 19.70 12.13 14.51
CA SER A 6 18.37 12.44 15.04
C SER A 6 17.54 13.05 13.91
N GLY A 7 16.65 12.24 13.34
CA GLY A 7 15.63 12.70 12.39
C GLY A 7 14.38 13.12 13.16
N GLU A 8 13.79 14.23 12.75
CA GLU A 8 12.57 14.79 13.33
C GLU A 8 11.36 13.91 12.97
N ILE A 9 10.55 13.52 13.96
CA ILE A 9 9.40 12.60 13.78
C ILE A 9 8.07 13.19 14.28
N LEU A 10 8.09 14.47 14.68
CA LEU A 10 6.94 15.12 15.32
C LEU A 10 5.66 15.04 14.47
N SER A 11 5.75 15.38 13.19
CA SER A 11 4.59 15.39 12.27
C SER A 11 3.99 14.00 12.04
N GLU A 12 4.79 12.96 12.18
CA GLU A 12 4.41 11.57 11.92
C GLU A 12 3.68 10.89 13.08
N VAL A 13 3.85 11.40 14.30
CA VAL A 13 3.28 10.82 15.53
C VAL A 13 2.19 11.72 16.14
N TYR A 14 2.08 12.97 15.67
CA TYR A 14 1.16 13.98 16.22
C TYR A 14 -0.32 13.57 16.14
N SER A 15 -0.75 12.92 15.06
CA SER A 15 -2.15 12.49 14.89
C SER A 15 -2.56 11.43 15.91
N ALA A 16 -1.71 10.42 16.15
CA ALA A 16 -1.99 9.34 17.09
C ALA A 16 -2.21 9.85 18.53
N ARG A 17 -1.51 10.93 18.91
CA ARG A 17 -1.70 11.57 20.22
C ARG A 17 -3.04 12.28 20.33
N ILE A 18 -3.46 13.00 19.28
CA ILE A 18 -4.76 13.68 19.25
C ILE A 18 -5.88 12.64 19.29
N GLU A 19 -5.78 11.62 18.42
CA GLU A 19 -6.75 10.52 18.35
C GLU A 19 -6.90 9.80 19.70
N ALA A 20 -5.81 9.58 20.43
CA ALA A 20 -5.84 8.99 21.76
C ALA A 20 -6.61 9.83 22.79
N VAL A 21 -6.35 11.13 22.83
CA VAL A 21 -7.03 12.05 23.76
C VAL A 21 -8.51 12.20 23.40
N GLU A 22 -8.83 12.32 22.11
CA GLU A 22 -10.21 12.41 21.63
C GLU A 22 -11.00 11.13 21.95
N ALA A 23 -10.42 9.95 21.72
CA ALA A 23 -11.05 8.68 22.02
C ALA A 23 -11.30 8.50 23.53
N LEU A 24 -10.33 8.85 24.38
CA LEU A 24 -10.50 8.79 25.84
C LEU A 24 -11.55 9.79 26.34
N THR A 25 -11.57 11.01 25.80
CA THR A 25 -12.55 12.04 26.17
C THR A 25 -13.96 11.65 25.75
N ALA A 26 -14.12 11.08 24.55
CA ALA A 26 -15.40 10.59 24.05
C ALA A 26 -15.91 9.39 24.87
N ALA A 27 -15.03 8.46 25.23
CA ALA A 27 -15.35 7.32 26.06
C ALA A 27 -15.70 7.71 27.51
N GLU A 28 -15.05 8.74 28.06
CA GLU A 28 -15.43 9.32 29.36
C GLU A 28 -16.84 9.95 29.29
N ALA A 29 -17.15 10.67 28.21
CA ALA A 29 -18.44 11.33 28.07
C ALA A 29 -19.61 10.33 28.05
N ALA A 30 -19.51 9.28 27.22
CA ALA A 30 -20.56 8.26 27.12
C ALA A 30 -20.00 6.89 26.68
N PRO A 31 -20.48 5.78 27.27
CA PRO A 31 -20.20 4.45 26.75
C PRO A 31 -20.99 4.22 25.45
N SER A 32 -20.29 3.95 24.35
CA SER A 32 -20.91 3.59 23.06
C SER A 32 -19.98 2.64 22.29
N ALA A 33 -20.56 1.78 21.44
CA ALA A 33 -19.76 0.86 20.60
C ALA A 33 -18.78 1.63 19.69
N ALA A 34 -19.17 2.81 19.21
CA ALA A 34 -18.30 3.69 18.44
C ALA A 34 -17.08 4.15 19.26
N ASN A 35 -17.28 4.55 20.52
CA ASN A 35 -16.19 4.99 21.40
C ASN A 35 -15.25 3.85 21.77
N VAL A 36 -15.75 2.62 21.93
CA VAL A 36 -14.91 1.44 22.16
C VAL A 36 -14.03 1.12 20.95
N THR A 37 -14.62 1.17 19.74
CA THR A 37 -13.86 1.03 18.49
C THR A 37 -12.81 2.13 18.32
N ALA A 38 -13.14 3.37 18.71
CA ALA A 38 -12.21 4.49 18.69
C ALA A 38 -11.04 4.29 19.66
N LEU A 39 -11.29 3.82 20.88
CA LEU A 39 -10.23 3.48 21.85
C LEU A 39 -9.28 2.42 21.31
N THR A 40 -9.83 1.36 20.69
CA THR A 40 -9.02 0.27 20.10
C THR A 40 -8.18 0.78 18.92
N SER A 41 -8.78 1.58 18.03
CA SER A 41 -8.08 2.16 16.88
C SER A 41 -6.96 3.11 17.31
N ALA A 42 -7.21 3.92 18.34
CA ALA A 42 -6.21 4.83 18.89
C ALA A 42 -5.07 4.07 19.60
N ALA A 43 -5.36 2.96 20.28
CA ALA A 43 -4.33 2.08 20.84
C ALA A 43 -3.41 1.52 19.74
N ASP A 44 -3.97 1.03 18.62
CA ASP A 44 -3.20 0.56 17.48
C ASP A 44 -2.33 1.67 16.86
N ALA A 45 -2.87 2.88 16.75
CA ALA A 45 -2.15 4.04 16.26
C ALA A 45 -0.96 4.40 17.18
N LEU A 46 -1.14 4.36 18.50
CA LEU A 46 -0.07 4.60 19.47
C LEU A 46 1.00 3.49 19.45
N THR A 47 0.61 2.22 19.27
CA THR A 47 1.56 1.11 19.10
C THR A 47 2.40 1.26 17.83
N LYS A 48 1.81 1.74 16.74
CA LYS A 48 2.57 2.07 15.52
C LYS A 48 3.48 3.28 15.71
N ALA A 49 3.03 4.27 16.49
CA ALA A 49 3.82 5.45 16.81
C ALA A 49 5.00 5.15 17.74
N SER A 50 4.82 4.27 18.73
CA SER A 50 5.88 3.88 19.67
C SER A 50 7.10 3.31 18.94
N ALA A 51 6.85 2.47 17.92
CA ALA A 51 7.90 1.88 17.09
C ALA A 51 8.75 2.91 16.32
N ARG A 52 8.21 4.11 16.04
CA ARG A 52 8.93 5.17 15.31
C ARG A 52 9.94 5.93 16.18
N TYR A 53 9.79 5.88 17.49
CA TYR A 53 10.74 6.51 18.43
C TYR A 53 12.07 5.76 18.55
N GLY A 54 12.16 4.53 18.04
CA GLY A 54 13.35 3.70 18.15
C GLY A 54 13.65 3.35 19.61
N SER A 55 14.87 3.63 20.06
CA SER A 55 15.31 3.40 21.45
C SER A 55 15.06 4.58 22.39
N ALA A 56 14.34 5.61 21.93
CA ALA A 56 14.06 6.77 22.77
C ALA A 56 13.11 6.38 23.92
N PRO A 57 13.30 6.89 25.15
CA PRO A 57 12.40 6.62 26.28
C PRO A 57 10.93 7.01 26.01
N THR A 58 10.71 7.93 25.09
CA THR A 58 9.37 8.31 24.62
C THR A 58 8.64 7.15 23.93
N GLY A 59 9.35 6.26 23.25
CA GLY A 59 8.78 5.05 22.64
C GLY A 59 8.15 4.13 23.69
N ASP A 60 8.86 3.89 24.79
CA ASP A 60 8.37 3.06 25.90
C ASP A 60 7.11 3.67 26.54
N ILE A 61 7.07 5.00 26.67
CA ILE A 61 5.89 5.72 27.18
C ILE A 61 4.69 5.55 26.24
N TYR A 62 4.89 5.68 24.93
CA TYR A 62 3.81 5.49 23.97
C TYR A 62 3.31 4.05 23.92
N HIS A 63 4.21 3.08 24.01
CA HIS A 63 3.88 1.66 24.03
C HIS A 63 3.08 1.28 25.28
N ALA A 64 3.55 1.71 26.46
CA ALA A 64 2.85 1.47 27.72
C ALA A 64 1.48 2.17 27.75
N PHE A 65 1.38 3.38 27.18
CA PHE A 65 0.10 4.09 27.07
C PHE A 65 -0.88 3.38 26.14
N ALA A 66 -0.40 2.84 25.00
CA ALA A 66 -1.22 2.07 24.07
C ALA A 66 -1.86 0.85 24.77
N LYS A 67 -1.08 0.11 25.57
CA LYS A 67 -1.59 -1.01 26.37
C LYS A 67 -2.67 -0.60 27.37
N LEU A 68 -2.50 0.55 28.04
CA LEU A 68 -3.52 1.10 28.94
C LEU A 68 -4.78 1.54 28.18
N MET A 69 -4.65 2.01 26.93
CA MET A 69 -5.80 2.30 26.08
C MET A 69 -6.55 1.04 25.64
N GLU A 70 -5.86 -0.06 25.34
CA GLU A 70 -6.52 -1.34 25.08
C GLU A 70 -7.31 -1.83 26.30
N ILE A 71 -6.75 -1.67 27.50
CA ILE A 71 -7.42 -1.95 28.76
C ILE A 71 -8.66 -1.05 28.92
N ALA A 72 -8.56 0.25 28.60
CA ALA A 72 -9.71 1.15 28.58
C ALA A 72 -10.80 0.70 27.59
N GLY A 73 -10.43 0.17 26.42
CA GLY A 73 -11.35 -0.42 25.45
C GLY A 73 -12.12 -1.62 26.02
N LEU A 74 -11.42 -2.55 26.68
CA LEU A 74 -12.04 -3.70 27.37
C LEU A 74 -12.99 -3.26 28.49
N LEU A 75 -12.62 -2.22 29.25
CA LEU A 75 -13.49 -1.65 30.28
C LEU A 75 -14.72 -0.96 29.68
N GLY A 76 -14.59 -0.35 28.50
CA GLY A 76 -15.72 0.20 27.73
C GLY A 76 -16.68 -0.90 27.23
N GLU A 77 -16.14 -2.02 26.71
CA GLU A 77 -16.95 -3.20 26.36
C GLU A 77 -17.68 -3.77 27.56
N TRP A 78 -17.02 -3.84 28.72
CA TRP A 78 -17.65 -4.27 29.96
C TRP A 78 -18.83 -3.37 30.34
N GLN A 79 -18.66 -2.05 30.29
CA GLN A 79 -19.74 -1.10 30.58
C GLN A 79 -20.93 -1.27 29.64
N LEU A 80 -20.68 -1.41 28.33
CA LEU A 80 -21.74 -1.64 27.34
C LEU A 80 -22.45 -2.98 27.56
N ALA A 81 -21.70 -4.03 27.83
CA ALA A 81 -22.24 -5.36 28.10
C ALA A 81 -23.14 -5.36 29.35
N VAL A 82 -22.73 -4.66 30.41
CA VAL A 82 -23.56 -4.50 31.62
C VAL A 82 -24.82 -3.68 31.32
N LEU A 83 -24.72 -2.57 30.59
CA LEU A 83 -25.87 -1.74 30.23
C LEU A 83 -26.89 -2.48 29.36
N ASN A 84 -26.42 -3.36 28.48
CA ASN A 84 -27.25 -4.14 27.57
C ASN A 84 -27.70 -5.49 28.15
N ALA A 85 -27.38 -5.79 29.42
CA ALA A 85 -27.63 -7.08 30.06
C ALA A 85 -27.11 -8.28 29.23
N ALA A 86 -25.95 -8.10 28.59
CA ALA A 86 -25.34 -9.13 27.75
C ALA A 86 -24.83 -10.30 28.61
N PRO A 87 -24.93 -11.54 28.10
CA PRO A 87 -24.37 -12.70 28.79
C PRO A 87 -22.84 -12.56 28.93
N GLU A 88 -22.30 -13.04 30.04
CA GLU A 88 -20.85 -13.08 30.32
C GLU A 88 -20.14 -11.71 30.29
N ALA A 89 -20.81 -10.61 30.60
CA ALA A 89 -20.21 -9.27 30.60
C ALA A 89 -18.86 -9.20 31.36
N ASP A 90 -18.73 -9.93 32.47
CA ASP A 90 -17.53 -9.95 33.32
C ASP A 90 -16.27 -10.50 32.63
N ARG A 91 -16.39 -11.17 31.47
CA ARG A 91 -15.22 -11.64 30.70
C ARG A 91 -14.32 -10.48 30.29
N PHE A 92 -14.90 -9.32 29.98
CA PHE A 92 -14.16 -8.13 29.57
C PHE A 92 -13.41 -7.50 30.74
N LEU A 93 -14.04 -7.41 31.93
CA LEU A 93 -13.37 -6.98 33.15
C LEU A 93 -12.20 -7.92 33.52
N ARG A 94 -12.41 -9.24 33.42
CA ARG A 94 -11.37 -10.23 33.69
C ARG A 94 -10.18 -10.04 32.75
N ALA A 95 -10.43 -9.93 31.44
CA ALA A 95 -9.38 -9.69 30.46
C ALA A 95 -8.60 -8.38 30.72
N ALA A 96 -9.30 -7.31 31.12
CA ALA A 96 -8.67 -6.03 31.47
C ALA A 96 -7.70 -6.18 32.66
N LYS A 97 -8.09 -6.93 33.70
CA LYS A 97 -7.24 -7.19 34.88
C LYS A 97 -6.02 -8.05 34.55
N GLU A 98 -6.20 -9.12 33.79
CA GLU A 98 -5.09 -9.98 33.37
C GLU A 98 -4.05 -9.21 32.53
N ARG A 99 -4.51 -8.31 31.64
CA ARG A 99 -3.61 -7.43 30.87
C ARG A 99 -2.88 -6.42 31.75
N ALA A 100 -3.56 -5.83 32.73
CA ALA A 100 -2.92 -4.93 33.70
C ALA A 100 -1.86 -5.67 34.54
N GLN A 101 -2.14 -6.90 34.95
CA GLN A 101 -1.18 -7.73 35.69
C GLN A 101 0.04 -8.08 34.84
N ALA A 102 -0.15 -8.41 33.56
CA ALA A 102 0.95 -8.69 32.64
C ALA A 102 1.90 -7.49 32.48
N MET A 103 1.38 -6.25 32.52
CA MET A 103 2.20 -5.04 32.45
C MET A 103 3.15 -4.88 33.65
N LYS A 104 2.83 -5.45 34.82
CA LYS A 104 3.72 -5.40 36.00
C LYS A 104 5.01 -6.20 35.83
N GLY A 105 5.03 -7.17 34.91
CA GLY A 105 6.23 -7.92 34.54
C GLY A 105 7.17 -7.15 33.61
N GLU A 106 6.79 -5.95 33.17
CA GLU A 106 7.54 -5.10 32.26
C GLU A 106 8.02 -3.82 32.96
N SER A 107 9.03 -3.15 32.40
CA SER A 107 9.48 -1.85 32.88
C SER A 107 8.47 -0.76 32.48
N VAL A 108 7.46 -0.52 33.32
CA VAL A 108 6.47 0.54 33.09
C VAL A 108 7.09 1.91 33.40
N PRO A 109 6.98 2.90 32.50
CA PRO A 109 7.49 4.24 32.76
C PRO A 109 6.88 4.88 34.02
N PRO A 110 7.64 5.66 34.82
CA PRO A 110 7.16 6.24 36.08
C PRO A 110 5.87 7.06 35.97
N LEU A 111 5.64 7.68 34.80
CA LEU A 111 4.42 8.44 34.50
C LEU A 111 3.15 7.59 34.53
N LEU A 112 3.26 6.27 34.32
CA LEU A 112 2.15 5.34 34.13
C LEU A 112 2.08 4.24 35.21
N GLU A 113 3.07 4.21 36.12
CA GLU A 113 3.32 3.08 37.04
C GLU A 113 2.13 2.75 37.95
N GLN A 114 1.33 3.76 38.32
CA GLN A 114 0.18 3.60 39.23
C GLN A 114 -1.11 3.13 38.53
N LEU A 115 -1.18 3.22 37.20
CA LEU A 115 -2.42 2.97 36.45
C LEU A 115 -2.80 1.48 36.38
N PRO A 116 -1.87 0.53 36.17
CA PRO A 116 -2.19 -0.90 36.21
C PRO A 116 -2.81 -1.35 37.55
N ASP A 117 -2.33 -0.84 38.68
CA ASP A 117 -2.86 -1.17 40.01
C ASP A 117 -4.32 -0.72 40.17
N LEU A 118 -4.67 0.43 39.60
CA LEU A 118 -6.04 0.94 39.63
C LEU A 118 -7.00 0.03 38.87
N VAL A 119 -6.56 -0.64 37.79
CA VAL A 119 -7.37 -1.57 37.00
C VAL A 119 -7.74 -2.81 37.82
N GLU A 120 -6.80 -3.35 38.59
CA GLU A 120 -7.02 -4.53 39.44
C GLU A 120 -8.10 -4.28 40.50
N ALA A 121 -8.17 -3.05 41.03
CA ALA A 121 -9.15 -2.62 42.02
C ALA A 121 -10.55 -2.36 41.46
N ILE A 122 -10.75 -2.34 40.13
CA ILE A 122 -12.06 -2.08 39.51
C ILE A 122 -13.02 -3.23 39.83
N SER A 123 -14.16 -2.86 40.40
CA SER A 123 -15.29 -3.77 40.69
C SER A 123 -16.63 -3.19 40.23
N THR A 124 -16.68 -1.91 39.86
CA THR A 124 -17.90 -1.22 39.38
C THR A 124 -17.66 -0.47 38.07
N THR A 125 -18.71 -0.30 37.26
CA THR A 125 -18.64 0.44 36.00
C THR A 125 -18.27 1.92 36.20
N ALA A 126 -18.62 2.50 37.36
CA ALA A 126 -18.21 3.85 37.74
C ALA A 126 -16.68 3.97 37.93
N GLN A 127 -16.03 2.95 38.53
CA GLN A 127 -14.58 2.90 38.66
C GLN A 127 -13.89 2.73 37.29
N ALA A 128 -14.46 1.93 36.40
CA ALA A 128 -13.99 1.84 35.02
C ALA A 128 -14.05 3.20 34.29
N LYS A 129 -15.13 3.96 34.48
CA LYS A 129 -15.24 5.32 33.94
C LYS A 129 -14.19 6.26 34.54
N ALA A 130 -13.96 6.17 35.85
CA ALA A 130 -12.94 6.96 36.53
C ALA A 130 -11.52 6.62 36.04
N PHE A 131 -11.23 5.37 35.72
CA PHE A 131 -9.95 4.96 35.13
C PHE A 131 -9.74 5.61 33.75
N VAL A 132 -10.73 5.58 32.86
CA VAL A 132 -10.65 6.25 31.54
C VAL A 132 -10.38 7.75 31.70
N ALA A 133 -11.10 8.40 32.63
CA ALA A 133 -10.90 9.82 32.95
C ALA A 133 -9.52 10.13 33.53
N GLN A 134 -8.92 9.22 34.29
CA GLN A 134 -7.57 9.37 34.81
C GLN A 134 -6.51 9.18 33.71
N LEU A 135 -6.70 8.18 32.85
CA LEU A 135 -5.82 7.95 31.70
C LEU A 135 -5.83 9.14 30.73
N ALA A 136 -6.99 9.76 30.50
CA ALA A 136 -7.13 10.96 29.67
C ALA A 136 -6.32 12.17 30.17
N LYS A 137 -6.04 12.23 31.48
CA LYS A 137 -5.30 13.33 32.12
C LYS A 137 -3.78 13.14 32.07
N VAL A 138 -3.31 11.97 31.67
CA VAL A 138 -1.89 11.68 31.60
C VAL A 138 -1.28 12.38 30.38
N PRO A 139 -0.32 13.30 30.57
CA PRO A 139 0.27 14.02 29.45
C PRO A 139 1.21 13.10 28.67
N LEU A 140 0.84 12.75 27.43
CA LEU A 140 1.75 12.07 26.51
C LEU A 140 2.87 13.04 26.07
N PRO A 141 4.15 12.70 26.33
CA PRO A 141 5.29 13.56 26.00
C PRO A 141 5.44 13.75 24.49
N ILE A 142 5.82 14.95 24.07
CA ILE A 142 6.08 15.23 22.66
C ILE A 142 7.50 14.78 22.32
N GLY A 143 7.64 13.67 21.59
CA GLY A 143 8.94 13.25 21.10
C GLY A 143 9.28 13.95 19.79
N LEU A 144 10.29 14.81 19.82
CA LEU A 144 10.72 15.58 18.65
C LEU A 144 11.64 14.77 17.72
N TYR A 145 12.37 13.81 18.27
CA TYR A 145 13.43 13.09 17.57
C TYR A 145 13.29 11.59 17.77
N HIS A 146 13.55 10.82 16.72
CA HIS A 146 13.85 9.40 16.90
C HIS A 146 15.28 9.25 17.44
N VAL A 147 15.49 8.23 18.27
CA VAL A 147 16.84 7.81 18.67
C VAL A 147 17.10 6.47 18.00
N ALA A 148 17.85 6.54 16.89
CA ALA A 148 18.45 5.34 16.31
C ALA A 148 19.22 4.61 17.43
N PRO A 149 19.05 3.30 17.59
CA PRO A 149 19.78 2.55 18.62
C PRO A 149 21.27 2.86 18.50
N GLU A 150 21.93 3.22 19.61
CA GLU A 150 23.35 3.59 19.58
C GLU A 150 24.18 2.41 19.06
N GLU A 151 24.79 2.57 17.88
CA GLU A 151 25.93 1.75 17.49
C GLU A 151 27.09 2.04 18.46
N PRO A 152 27.76 1.02 19.03
CA PRO A 152 28.85 1.25 19.96
C PRO A 152 29.99 2.00 19.27
N ARG A 153 30.23 3.25 19.67
CA ARG A 153 31.41 4.01 19.21
C ARG A 153 32.66 3.39 19.81
N GLU A 154 33.40 2.62 19.01
CA GLU A 154 34.74 2.14 19.34
C GLU A 154 35.67 3.34 19.60
N ARG A 155 36.07 3.53 20.86
CA ARG A 155 37.22 4.37 21.19
C ARG A 155 38.45 3.55 20.85
N HIS A 156 39.23 4.01 19.87
CA HIS A 156 40.59 3.55 19.65
C HIS A 156 41.42 3.76 20.92
N THR A 157 41.54 2.72 21.73
CA THR A 157 42.60 2.55 22.72
C THR A 157 43.51 1.43 22.23
N LYS A 158 44.82 1.67 22.31
CA LYS A 158 45.88 0.82 21.75
C LYS A 158 45.69 -0.65 22.14
N HIS A 159 45.81 -1.49 21.12
CA HIS A 159 45.73 -2.93 21.12
C HIS A 159 46.56 -3.57 22.25
N ASP A 160 45.90 -4.38 23.08
CA ASP A 160 46.52 -5.49 23.81
C ASP A 160 45.85 -6.78 23.26
N PRO A 161 46.60 -7.81 22.79
CA PRO A 161 46.03 -8.80 21.88
C PRO A 161 45.18 -9.91 22.51
N ASP A 162 45.03 -9.98 23.84
CA ASP A 162 44.62 -11.24 24.49
C ASP A 162 43.40 -11.16 25.41
N THR A 163 42.49 -10.20 25.27
CA THR A 163 41.22 -10.27 26.04
C THR A 163 40.05 -9.50 25.40
N GLU A 164 39.59 -9.91 24.22
CA GLU A 164 38.22 -9.60 23.78
C GLU A 164 37.31 -10.82 23.98
N SER A 165 36.57 -10.82 25.09
CA SER A 165 35.38 -11.65 25.22
C SER A 165 34.34 -11.21 24.18
N ALA A 166 33.95 -12.13 23.32
CA ALA A 166 32.97 -11.98 22.26
C ALA A 166 31.74 -11.14 22.66
N LYS A 167 31.63 -9.92 22.14
CA LYS A 167 30.31 -9.27 21.96
C LYS A 167 29.70 -9.88 20.71
N ALA A 168 28.65 -10.69 20.89
CA ALA A 168 27.98 -11.40 19.81
C ALA A 168 27.45 -10.43 18.74
N LYS A 169 28.07 -10.45 17.55
CA LYS A 169 27.53 -9.77 16.35
C LYS A 169 26.31 -10.55 15.87
N LEU A 170 25.16 -9.88 15.79
CA LEU A 170 23.91 -10.45 15.27
C LEU A 170 24.14 -11.07 13.89
N ALA A 171 23.60 -12.28 13.69
CA ALA A 171 23.59 -12.91 12.37
C ALA A 171 22.67 -12.15 11.39
N VAL A 172 23.18 -11.86 10.20
CA VAL A 172 22.48 -11.14 9.12
C VAL A 172 22.28 -12.09 7.95
N ALA A 173 21.04 -12.18 7.44
CA ALA A 173 20.67 -12.95 6.27
C ALA A 173 20.29 -12.01 5.11
N PHE A 174 21.06 -12.04 4.02
CA PHE A 174 20.76 -11.32 2.79
C PHE A 174 19.95 -12.21 1.85
N LEU A 175 18.77 -11.76 1.44
CA LEU A 175 17.85 -12.49 0.57
C LEU A 175 17.79 -11.91 -0.83
N GLU A 176 17.76 -12.80 -1.81
CA GLU A 176 17.48 -12.53 -3.22
C GLU A 176 16.55 -13.61 -3.75
N PHE A 177 15.48 -13.21 -4.44
CA PHE A 177 14.47 -14.11 -4.99
C PHE A 177 14.39 -14.00 -6.52
N THR A 178 14.15 -15.14 -7.16
CA THR A 178 13.72 -15.22 -8.56
C THR A 178 12.40 -15.97 -8.66
N VAL A 179 11.56 -15.54 -9.60
CA VAL A 179 10.31 -16.22 -9.95
C VAL A 179 10.36 -16.57 -11.43
N ASP A 180 10.18 -17.85 -11.76
CA ASP A 180 10.30 -18.39 -13.12
C ASP A 180 11.60 -17.95 -13.83
N GLY A 181 12.73 -17.99 -13.10
CA GLY A 181 14.05 -17.58 -13.58
C GLY A 181 14.23 -16.07 -13.80
N ARG A 182 13.25 -15.23 -13.42
CA ARG A 182 13.35 -13.76 -13.51
C ARG A 182 13.60 -13.15 -12.13
N PRO A 183 14.49 -12.16 -12.01
CA PRO A 183 14.64 -11.40 -10.78
C PRO A 183 13.31 -10.84 -10.30
N LEU A 184 13.07 -10.89 -8.99
CA LEU A 184 11.88 -10.31 -8.39
C LEU A 184 11.81 -8.81 -8.72
N ALA A 185 10.67 -8.37 -9.27
CA ALA A 185 10.39 -6.96 -9.53
C ALA A 185 9.78 -6.31 -8.28
N ASP A 186 9.63 -4.98 -8.27
CA ASP A 186 8.95 -4.30 -7.15
C ASP A 186 7.50 -4.80 -6.96
N VAL A 187 6.83 -5.15 -8.05
CA VAL A 187 5.62 -5.97 -8.07
C VAL A 187 5.83 -7.06 -9.11
N HIS A 188 5.76 -8.33 -8.69
CA HIS A 188 5.93 -9.46 -9.59
C HIS A 188 4.59 -10.07 -9.97
N TYR A 189 4.36 -10.25 -11.26
CA TYR A 189 3.12 -10.79 -11.81
C TYR A 189 3.19 -12.30 -11.94
N MET A 190 2.16 -12.98 -11.45
CA MET A 190 2.02 -14.44 -11.52
C MET A 190 0.67 -14.80 -12.13
N ALA A 191 0.62 -15.95 -12.80
CA ALA A 191 -0.64 -16.48 -13.27
C ALA A 191 -1.36 -17.17 -12.10
N PRO A 192 -2.62 -16.84 -11.80
CA PRO A 192 -3.35 -17.50 -10.73
C PRO A 192 -3.56 -18.98 -11.06
N MET A 193 -3.62 -19.80 -10.01
CA MET A 193 -3.86 -21.24 -10.07
C MET A 193 -2.79 -22.01 -10.89
N GLN A 194 -1.61 -21.43 -11.06
CA GLN A 194 -0.45 -22.07 -11.68
C GLN A 194 0.68 -22.24 -10.67
N ILE A 195 1.50 -23.27 -10.89
CA ILE A 195 2.70 -23.52 -10.11
C ILE A 195 3.82 -22.72 -10.76
N HIS A 196 4.44 -21.85 -9.98
CA HIS A 196 5.58 -21.03 -10.38
C HIS A 196 6.82 -21.47 -9.64
N ASP A 197 7.97 -21.39 -10.29
CA ASP A 197 9.25 -21.61 -9.64
C ASP A 197 9.59 -20.39 -8.77
N LEU A 198 9.95 -20.63 -7.51
CA LEU A 198 10.40 -19.63 -6.56
C LEU A 198 11.75 -20.06 -5.99
N ASP A 199 12.80 -19.38 -6.43
CA ASP A 199 14.15 -19.64 -5.97
C ASP A 199 14.58 -18.57 -4.97
N VAL A 200 15.35 -18.99 -3.97
CA VAL A 200 15.94 -18.07 -3.01
C VAL A 200 17.45 -18.28 -2.97
N THR A 201 18.18 -17.18 -3.00
CA THR A 201 19.60 -17.13 -2.65
C THR A 201 19.73 -16.42 -1.31
N VAL A 202 20.42 -17.08 -0.37
CA VAL A 202 20.60 -16.59 0.99
C VAL A 202 22.08 -16.48 1.30
N ARG A 203 22.53 -15.31 1.76
CA ARG A 203 23.88 -15.13 2.31
C ARG A 203 23.80 -14.85 3.80
N VAL A 204 24.46 -15.67 4.60
CA VAL A 204 24.46 -15.56 6.07
C VAL A 204 25.84 -15.10 6.53
N SER A 205 25.88 -14.02 7.30
CA SER A 205 27.14 -13.43 7.78
C SER A 205 27.91 -14.35 8.73
N ARG A 206 27.19 -15.03 9.63
CA ARG A 206 27.73 -15.97 10.62
C ARG A 206 26.66 -16.99 10.99
N TRP A 207 27.10 -18.21 11.28
CA TRP A 207 26.24 -19.26 11.80
C TRP A 207 26.45 -19.40 13.33
N PRO A 208 25.41 -19.29 14.17
CA PRO A 208 25.55 -19.52 15.61
C PRO A 208 25.94 -20.96 15.93
N GLU A 209 26.87 -21.18 16.87
CA GLU A 209 27.43 -22.52 17.18
C GLU A 209 26.37 -23.57 17.56
N LYS A 210 25.28 -23.13 18.18
CA LYS A 210 24.20 -24.01 18.65
C LYS A 210 23.03 -24.13 17.65
N ALA A 211 23.11 -23.43 16.51
CA ALA A 211 22.07 -23.48 15.50
C ALA A 211 22.30 -24.67 14.56
N GLU A 212 21.27 -25.47 14.34
CA GLU A 212 21.30 -26.63 13.46
C GLU A 212 20.82 -26.28 12.05
N ARG A 213 19.88 -25.33 11.95
CA ARG A 213 19.30 -24.89 10.68
C ARG A 213 18.86 -23.44 10.70
N LEU A 214 18.82 -22.83 9.53
CA LEU A 214 18.19 -21.55 9.24
C LEU A 214 16.87 -21.81 8.53
N VAL A 215 15.78 -21.24 9.03
CA VAL A 215 14.45 -21.37 8.44
C VAL A 215 13.94 -20.01 7.97
N LEU A 216 13.54 -19.93 6.70
CA LEU A 216 12.90 -18.76 6.11
C LEU A 216 11.41 -19.02 5.89
N ARG A 217 10.55 -18.24 6.56
CA ARG A 217 9.09 -18.42 6.51
C ARG A 217 8.38 -17.17 5.97
N PRO A 218 7.37 -17.33 5.10
CA PRO A 218 6.54 -16.21 4.69
C PRO A 218 5.57 -15.81 5.80
N VAL A 219 5.47 -14.51 6.07
CA VAL A 219 4.54 -13.88 7.00
C VAL A 219 3.68 -12.89 6.23
N SER A 220 2.37 -12.98 6.35
CA SER A 220 1.42 -12.10 5.68
C SER A 220 0.13 -11.94 6.48
N VAL A 221 -0.60 -10.85 6.22
CA VAL A 221 -1.99 -10.66 6.65
C VAL A 221 -3.00 -11.29 5.69
N VAL A 222 -2.53 -11.75 4.52
CA VAL A 222 -3.32 -12.45 3.53
C VAL A 222 -3.73 -13.81 4.08
N SER A 223 -4.99 -14.22 3.87
CA SER A 223 -5.45 -15.55 4.26
C SER A 223 -4.61 -16.65 3.59
N ALA A 224 -4.22 -17.66 4.36
CA ALA A 224 -3.49 -18.82 3.86
C ALA A 224 -4.28 -19.61 2.77
N SER A 225 -5.59 -19.41 2.65
CA SER A 225 -6.38 -19.97 1.55
C SER A 225 -6.07 -19.38 0.18
N PHE A 226 -5.41 -18.21 0.12
CA PHE A 226 -5.13 -17.47 -1.12
C PHE A 226 -3.77 -17.75 -1.74
N TYR A 227 -2.90 -18.47 -1.04
CA TYR A 227 -1.55 -18.73 -1.51
C TYR A 227 -0.99 -20.04 -0.96
N GLN A 228 -0.02 -20.58 -1.68
CA GLN A 228 0.89 -21.60 -1.20
C GLN A 228 2.30 -21.06 -1.43
N LEU A 229 2.95 -20.63 -0.36
CA LEU A 229 4.33 -20.14 -0.40
C LEU A 229 5.22 -21.05 0.44
N PRO A 230 6.42 -21.38 -0.06
CA PRO A 230 7.28 -22.35 0.60
C PRO A 230 8.01 -21.73 1.80
N THR A 231 8.26 -22.60 2.79
CA THR A 231 9.30 -22.37 3.80
C THR A 231 10.62 -22.93 3.26
N PHE A 232 11.72 -22.17 3.38
CA PHE A 232 13.05 -22.62 2.99
C PHE A 232 13.85 -23.01 4.23
N GLU A 233 14.62 -24.09 4.14
CA GLU A 233 15.38 -24.64 5.26
C GLU A 233 16.81 -24.94 4.81
N PHE A 234 17.78 -24.43 5.56
CA PHE A 234 19.20 -24.63 5.28
C PHE A 234 19.87 -25.25 6.50
N LEU A 235 20.62 -26.33 6.31
CA LEU A 235 21.37 -26.98 7.39
C LEU A 235 22.66 -26.22 7.70
N ALA A 236 23.12 -26.36 8.93
CA ALA A 236 24.39 -25.80 9.38
C ALA A 236 25.53 -26.20 8.44
N PRO A 237 26.27 -25.22 7.89
CA PRO A 237 27.40 -25.47 7.02
C PRO A 237 28.64 -25.85 7.85
N SER A 238 29.57 -26.58 7.23
CA SER A 238 30.91 -26.80 7.79
C SER A 238 31.88 -25.69 7.38
N GLY A 239 32.76 -25.25 8.29
CA GLY A 239 33.81 -24.26 8.04
C GLY A 239 33.45 -22.85 8.49
N ASP A 240 34.34 -21.89 8.23
CA ASP A 240 34.17 -20.48 8.63
C ASP A 240 33.43 -19.68 7.54
N GLY A 241 32.54 -18.77 7.95
CA GLY A 241 31.67 -17.99 7.06
C GLY A 241 32.39 -16.90 6.24
N PRO A 242 31.69 -16.18 5.33
CA PRO A 242 30.23 -16.15 5.15
C PRO A 242 29.68 -17.31 4.31
N PHE A 243 28.45 -17.72 4.59
CA PHE A 243 27.81 -18.86 3.94
C PHE A 243 26.84 -18.40 2.86
N LYS A 244 26.85 -19.06 1.70
CA LYS A 244 25.88 -18.83 0.63
C LYS A 244 25.11 -20.12 0.38
N PHE A 245 23.79 -20.01 0.39
CA PHE A 245 22.88 -21.10 0.09
C PHE A 245 21.94 -20.70 -1.04
N GLN A 246 21.44 -21.72 -1.73
CA GLN A 246 20.42 -21.57 -2.75
C GLN A 246 19.45 -22.75 -2.62
N ASP A 247 18.16 -22.47 -2.76
CA ASP A 247 17.12 -23.49 -2.78
C ASP A 247 16.04 -23.10 -3.79
N HIS A 248 15.39 -24.11 -4.35
CA HIS A 248 14.42 -23.99 -5.43
C HIS A 248 13.14 -24.69 -4.98
N LYS A 249 12.05 -23.94 -4.88
CA LYS A 249 10.74 -24.46 -4.48
C LYS A 249 9.66 -23.87 -5.37
N HIS A 250 8.41 -24.20 -5.08
CA HIS A 250 7.29 -23.72 -5.87
C HIS A 250 6.37 -22.82 -5.05
N ALA A 251 5.76 -21.86 -5.75
CA ALA A 251 4.77 -20.94 -5.23
C ALA A 251 3.50 -20.96 -6.10
N THR A 252 2.34 -20.79 -5.48
CA THR A 252 1.06 -20.65 -6.19
C THR A 252 0.20 -19.59 -5.52
N LEU A 253 -0.39 -18.69 -6.32
CA LEU A 253 -1.47 -17.82 -5.90
C LEU A 253 -2.79 -18.45 -6.35
N THR A 254 -3.71 -18.71 -5.43
CA THR A 254 -4.89 -19.54 -5.71
C THR A 254 -6.10 -18.74 -6.22
N MET A 255 -6.00 -17.41 -6.24
CA MET A 255 -7.10 -16.53 -6.64
C MET A 255 -6.62 -15.43 -7.59
N ALA A 256 -7.40 -15.22 -8.66
CA ALA A 256 -7.21 -14.08 -9.55
C ALA A 256 -7.67 -12.78 -8.87
N GLN A 257 -6.85 -11.75 -8.96
CA GLN A 257 -7.12 -10.42 -8.46
C GLN A 257 -7.75 -9.54 -9.54
N SER A 258 -8.59 -8.61 -9.10
CA SER A 258 -9.09 -7.53 -9.95
C SER A 258 -7.94 -6.58 -10.33
N ILE A 259 -8.05 -5.90 -11.47
CA ILE A 259 -7.14 -4.81 -11.86
C ILE A 259 -7.05 -3.68 -10.81
N LEU A 260 -8.04 -3.57 -9.91
CA LEU A 260 -8.04 -2.59 -8.82
C LEU A 260 -7.42 -3.12 -7.52
N ALA A 261 -7.10 -4.40 -7.44
CA ALA A 261 -6.50 -4.98 -6.24
C ALA A 261 -5.09 -4.43 -6.00
N ARG A 262 -4.68 -4.46 -4.74
CA ARG A 262 -3.27 -4.23 -4.37
C ARG A 262 -2.48 -5.53 -4.50
N PRO A 263 -1.17 -5.45 -4.77
CA PRO A 263 -0.30 -6.60 -4.68
C PRO A 263 -0.41 -7.26 -3.30
N LEU A 264 -0.37 -8.59 -3.28
CA LEU A 264 -0.28 -9.37 -2.05
C LEU A 264 1.14 -9.25 -1.50
N GLU A 265 1.26 -8.90 -0.22
CA GLU A 265 2.56 -8.70 0.42
C GLU A 265 2.91 -9.87 1.35
N PHE A 266 4.09 -10.44 1.14
CA PHE A 266 4.62 -11.54 1.93
C PHE A 266 6.02 -11.18 2.42
N LYS A 267 6.17 -11.04 3.73
CA LYS A 267 7.48 -10.78 4.35
C LYS A 267 8.14 -12.10 4.73
N TYR A 268 9.33 -12.38 4.19
CA TYR A 268 10.12 -13.52 4.63
C TYR A 268 10.91 -13.17 5.90
N THR A 269 10.68 -13.92 6.97
CA THR A 269 11.43 -13.84 8.22
C THR A 269 12.43 -14.97 8.32
N ALA A 270 13.55 -14.73 8.99
CA ALA A 270 14.60 -15.71 9.22
C ALA A 270 14.67 -16.06 10.71
N GLU A 271 14.77 -17.35 11.01
CA GLU A 271 14.95 -17.86 12.38
C GLU A 271 15.98 -18.99 12.37
N PHE A 272 16.92 -18.99 13.32
CA PHE A 272 17.72 -20.18 13.62
C PHE A 272 16.96 -21.13 14.55
N GLU A 273 17.09 -22.43 14.31
CA GLU A 273 16.57 -23.48 15.19
C GLU A 273 17.73 -24.31 15.77
N PRO A 274 17.62 -24.78 17.03
CA PRO A 274 16.45 -24.70 17.93
C PRO A 274 16.22 -23.30 18.55
N ARG A 275 14.97 -23.03 18.96
CA ARG A 275 14.55 -21.78 19.63
C ARG A 275 15.25 -21.68 21.01
N GLY A 276 16.16 -20.74 21.14
CA GLY A 276 17.12 -20.65 22.26
C GLY A 276 18.56 -20.36 21.79
N THR A 277 18.77 -20.45 20.48
CA THR A 277 19.92 -19.86 19.77
C THR A 277 19.72 -18.35 19.56
N GLU A 278 20.74 -17.67 19.05
CA GLU A 278 20.72 -16.22 18.82
C GLU A 278 19.53 -15.78 17.95
N GLN A 279 18.77 -14.82 18.47
CA GLN A 279 17.57 -14.24 17.87
C GLN A 279 17.52 -12.74 18.21
N PRO A 280 16.93 -11.89 17.35
CA PRO A 280 16.42 -12.17 16.01
C PRO A 280 17.53 -12.25 14.95
N VAL A 281 17.27 -12.94 13.84
CA VAL A 281 18.12 -12.84 12.64
C VAL A 281 17.71 -11.61 11.85
N GLU A 282 18.66 -10.70 11.60
CA GLU A 282 18.36 -9.52 10.78
C GLU A 282 18.28 -9.93 9.31
N VAL A 283 17.13 -9.67 8.67
CA VAL A 283 16.93 -9.95 7.24
C VAL A 283 17.09 -8.67 6.43
N VAL A 284 18.03 -8.70 5.49
CA VAL A 284 18.41 -7.60 4.60
C VAL A 284 18.21 -8.03 3.13
N GLY A 285 18.01 -7.08 2.22
CA GLY A 285 17.74 -7.36 0.80
C GLY A 285 16.25 -7.53 0.51
N GLN A 286 15.91 -8.48 -0.37
CA GLN A 286 14.54 -8.73 -0.81
C GLN A 286 13.74 -9.51 0.23
N ARG A 287 13.38 -8.86 1.33
CA ARG A 287 12.62 -9.48 2.44
C ARG A 287 11.10 -9.45 2.25
N THR A 288 10.59 -8.68 1.30
CA THR A 288 9.15 -8.56 1.01
C THR A 288 8.90 -8.92 -0.44
N LEU A 289 8.10 -9.96 -0.67
CA LEU A 289 7.58 -10.30 -1.98
C LEU A 289 6.23 -9.62 -2.16
N ARG A 290 6.11 -8.79 -3.20
CA ARG A 290 4.86 -8.15 -3.61
C ARG A 290 4.41 -8.86 -4.89
N LEU A 291 3.45 -9.76 -4.75
CA LEU A 291 3.00 -10.63 -5.82
C LEU A 291 1.59 -10.24 -6.26
N GLU A 292 1.34 -10.22 -7.56
CA GLU A 292 0.00 -9.96 -8.09
C GLU A 292 -0.45 -11.07 -9.03
N ALA A 293 -1.61 -11.65 -8.73
CA ALA A 293 -2.21 -12.73 -9.50
C ALA A 293 -3.25 -12.16 -10.47
N ILE A 294 -2.92 -12.05 -11.75
CA ILE A 294 -3.88 -11.51 -12.75
C ILE A 294 -4.08 -12.51 -13.86
N ASP A 295 -5.36 -12.85 -14.10
CA ASP A 295 -5.75 -13.75 -15.17
C ASP A 295 -6.26 -12.97 -16.38
N TRP A 296 -5.37 -12.73 -17.33
CA TRP A 296 -5.70 -12.01 -18.57
C TRP A 296 -6.52 -12.83 -19.55
N GLU A 297 -6.44 -14.15 -19.48
CA GLU A 297 -7.15 -15.03 -20.41
C GLU A 297 -8.59 -15.25 -19.97
N ARG A 298 -8.80 -15.44 -18.67
CA ARG A 298 -10.14 -15.73 -18.12
C ARG A 298 -10.89 -14.49 -17.67
N ASN A 299 -10.20 -13.40 -17.36
CA ASN A 299 -10.81 -12.15 -16.90
C ASN A 299 -10.23 -10.91 -17.59
N PRO A 300 -10.28 -10.84 -18.94
CA PRO A 300 -9.85 -9.65 -19.66
C PRO A 300 -10.73 -8.45 -19.27
N GLN A 301 -10.12 -7.27 -19.12
CA GLN A 301 -10.83 -6.06 -18.71
C GLN A 301 -11.40 -5.32 -19.91
N THR A 302 -10.59 -5.17 -20.97
CA THR A 302 -11.00 -4.50 -22.21
C THR A 302 -11.42 -5.48 -23.31
N GLY A 303 -11.10 -6.76 -23.16
CA GLY A 303 -11.13 -7.76 -24.25
C GLY A 303 -9.86 -7.77 -25.11
N TYR A 304 -8.89 -6.87 -24.85
CA TYR A 304 -7.64 -6.73 -25.58
C TYR A 304 -6.44 -6.85 -24.62
N THR A 305 -5.77 -8.02 -24.59
CA THR A 305 -4.70 -8.32 -23.62
C THR A 305 -3.54 -7.32 -23.64
N SER A 306 -3.18 -6.77 -24.80
CA SER A 306 -2.11 -5.77 -24.89
C SER A 306 -2.47 -4.45 -24.20
N ILE A 307 -3.72 -4.00 -24.38
CA ILE A 307 -4.27 -2.81 -23.72
C ILE A 307 -4.37 -3.04 -22.22
N ASP A 308 -4.87 -4.21 -21.80
CA ASP A 308 -4.99 -4.58 -20.39
C ASP A 308 -3.64 -4.53 -19.66
N ARG A 309 -2.58 -5.09 -20.27
CA ARG A 309 -1.21 -4.99 -19.75
C ARG A 309 -0.73 -3.55 -19.66
N LYS A 310 -1.04 -2.73 -20.66
CA LYS A 310 -0.65 -1.31 -20.68
C LYS A 310 -1.34 -0.50 -19.58
N LEU A 311 -2.63 -0.74 -19.33
CA LEU A 311 -3.39 -0.08 -18.26
C LEU A 311 -2.83 -0.44 -16.87
N ILE A 312 -2.31 -1.65 -16.69
CA ILE A 312 -1.64 -2.03 -15.45
C ILE A 312 -0.29 -1.35 -15.27
N GLN A 313 0.51 -1.24 -16.33
CA GLN A 313 1.75 -0.45 -16.25
C GLN A 313 1.45 0.99 -15.84
N ILE A 314 0.37 1.57 -16.36
CA ILE A 314 -0.08 2.93 -15.99
C ILE A 314 -0.53 2.99 -14.53
N ARG A 315 -1.34 2.02 -14.07
CA ARG A 315 -1.76 1.93 -12.66
C ARG A 315 -0.56 1.87 -11.71
N ASP A 316 0.41 1.02 -12.00
CA ASP A 316 1.58 0.84 -11.14
C ASP A 316 2.43 2.12 -11.11
N GLN A 317 2.60 2.78 -12.26
CA GLN A 317 3.23 4.09 -12.34
C GLN A 317 2.51 5.12 -11.46
N LEU A 318 1.17 5.17 -11.52
CA LEU A 318 0.36 6.08 -10.71
C LEU A 318 0.47 5.77 -9.20
N ARG A 319 0.46 4.49 -8.81
CA ARG A 319 0.65 4.08 -7.41
C ARG A 319 2.03 4.43 -6.87
N GLY A 320 3.04 4.49 -7.73
CA GLY A 320 4.39 4.96 -7.38
C GLY A 320 4.50 6.49 -7.24
N MET A 321 3.48 7.27 -7.63
CA MET A 321 3.51 8.73 -7.53
C MET A 321 2.99 9.21 -6.18
N ALA A 322 3.79 10.03 -5.51
CA ALA A 322 3.36 10.70 -4.29
C ALA A 322 2.18 11.65 -4.56
N GLY A 323 1.11 11.52 -3.77
CA GLY A 323 -0.02 12.44 -3.79
C GLY A 323 -1.12 12.14 -4.81
N VAL A 324 -1.09 10.98 -5.49
CA VAL A 324 -2.23 10.47 -6.28
C VAL A 324 -3.04 9.50 -5.41
N PRO A 325 -4.28 9.83 -5.00
CA PRO A 325 -5.11 8.95 -4.18
C PRO A 325 -5.49 7.66 -4.90
N GLU A 326 -5.60 6.54 -4.17
CA GLU A 326 -6.04 5.26 -4.75
C GLU A 326 -7.45 5.35 -5.37
N ASP A 327 -8.34 6.13 -4.77
CA ASP A 327 -9.70 6.33 -5.28
C ASP A 327 -9.69 7.00 -6.66
N ASP A 328 -8.82 8.00 -6.86
CA ASP A 328 -8.63 8.65 -8.16
C ASP A 328 -8.14 7.64 -9.20
N ILE A 329 -7.15 6.80 -8.83
CA ILE A 329 -6.62 5.74 -9.71
C ILE A 329 -7.73 4.75 -10.09
N ALA A 330 -8.49 4.27 -9.11
CA ALA A 330 -9.55 3.30 -9.31
C ALA A 330 -10.69 3.84 -10.18
N GLU A 331 -11.07 5.10 -9.98
CA GLU A 331 -12.07 5.80 -10.79
C GLU A 331 -11.59 6.01 -12.22
N ALA A 332 -10.34 6.45 -12.40
CA ALA A 332 -9.75 6.67 -13.70
C ALA A 332 -9.57 5.37 -14.49
N LEU A 333 -9.17 4.28 -13.83
CA LEU A 333 -9.03 2.98 -14.50
C LEU A 333 -10.34 2.44 -15.04
N LYS A 334 -11.48 2.68 -14.37
CA LYS A 334 -12.80 2.28 -14.91
C LYS A 334 -13.10 2.94 -16.25
N ILE A 335 -12.80 4.23 -16.36
CA ILE A 335 -12.96 4.99 -17.59
C ILE A 335 -11.91 4.56 -18.63
N ALA A 336 -10.65 4.42 -18.23
CA ALA A 336 -9.57 4.01 -19.13
C ALA A 336 -9.77 2.60 -19.70
N VAL A 337 -10.35 1.65 -18.94
CA VAL A 337 -10.78 0.34 -19.44
C VAL A 337 -11.85 0.50 -20.52
N SER A 338 -12.89 1.30 -20.27
CA SER A 338 -13.94 1.52 -21.27
C SER A 338 -13.40 2.19 -22.55
N LEU A 339 -12.56 3.21 -22.41
CA LEU A 339 -11.94 3.90 -23.55
C LEU A 339 -10.89 3.02 -24.25
N GLY A 340 -10.19 2.16 -23.51
CA GLY A 340 -9.27 1.17 -24.07
C GLY A 340 -9.99 0.15 -24.95
N LYS A 341 -11.17 -0.31 -24.52
CA LYS A 341 -12.07 -1.13 -25.35
C LYS A 341 -12.48 -0.40 -26.64
N LEU A 342 -12.81 0.88 -26.56
CA LEU A 342 -13.11 1.71 -27.74
C LEU A 342 -11.89 1.85 -28.66
N ALA A 343 -10.68 2.00 -28.12
CA ALA A 343 -9.43 2.07 -28.88
C ALA A 343 -9.14 0.75 -29.62
N GLY A 344 -9.34 -0.40 -28.96
CA GLY A 344 -9.18 -1.71 -29.59
C GLY A 344 -10.18 -1.93 -30.74
N GLN A 345 -11.45 -1.58 -30.54
CA GLN A 345 -12.48 -1.62 -31.58
C GLN A 345 -12.17 -0.68 -32.75
N ALA A 346 -11.61 0.49 -32.47
CA ALA A 346 -11.23 1.43 -33.51
C ALA A 346 -10.17 0.85 -34.46
N VAL A 347 -9.19 0.13 -33.92
CA VAL A 347 -8.15 -0.54 -34.72
C VAL A 347 -8.67 -1.80 -35.42
N GLN A 348 -9.44 -2.66 -34.74
CA GLN A 348 -9.88 -3.93 -35.31
C GLN A 348 -11.07 -3.82 -36.27
N ASP A 349 -12.07 -3.00 -35.91
CA ASP A 349 -13.32 -2.90 -36.65
C ASP A 349 -13.38 -1.64 -37.54
N ASN A 350 -12.32 -0.84 -37.57
CA ASN A 350 -12.31 0.50 -38.17
C ASN A 350 -13.52 1.33 -37.72
N ARG A 351 -13.80 1.32 -36.41
CA ARG A 351 -15.02 1.88 -35.80
C ARG A 351 -15.34 3.31 -36.22
N PHE A 352 -14.29 4.09 -36.52
CA PHE A 352 -14.37 5.47 -37.00
C PHE A 352 -13.82 5.55 -38.44
N PRO A 353 -14.59 5.13 -39.47
CA PRO A 353 -14.04 4.92 -40.82
C PRO A 353 -13.86 6.20 -41.64
N GLN A 354 -14.29 7.36 -41.12
CA GLN A 354 -14.26 8.66 -41.81
C GLN A 354 -13.82 9.75 -40.82
N PRO A 355 -13.28 10.89 -41.32
CA PRO A 355 -13.03 12.06 -40.51
C PRO A 355 -14.24 12.45 -39.66
N LEU A 356 -14.04 12.56 -38.35
CA LEU A 356 -15.11 12.83 -37.38
C LEU A 356 -14.83 14.15 -36.66
N LYS A 357 -15.84 15.03 -36.59
CA LYS A 357 -15.74 16.28 -35.83
C LYS A 357 -15.77 16.00 -34.33
N GLU A 358 -15.15 16.87 -33.56
CA GLU A 358 -15.06 16.73 -32.09
C GLU A 358 -16.42 16.53 -31.41
N LYS A 359 -17.46 17.29 -31.82
CA LYS A 359 -18.83 17.13 -31.28
C LYS A 359 -19.40 15.73 -31.50
N ASP A 360 -19.16 15.15 -32.67
CA ASP A 360 -19.70 13.84 -33.03
C ASP A 360 -18.91 12.75 -32.29
N PHE A 361 -17.59 12.92 -32.14
CA PHE A 361 -16.76 12.06 -31.30
C PHE A 361 -17.18 12.09 -29.83
N GLN A 362 -17.46 13.29 -29.29
CA GLN A 362 -17.98 13.47 -27.93
C GLN A 362 -19.31 12.74 -27.73
N THR A 363 -20.22 12.86 -28.69
CA THR A 363 -21.54 12.19 -28.65
C THR A 363 -21.39 10.66 -28.69
N GLU A 364 -20.51 10.14 -29.53
CA GLU A 364 -20.27 8.70 -29.64
C GLU A 364 -19.61 8.14 -28.37
N THR A 365 -18.59 8.84 -27.86
CA THR A 365 -17.87 8.46 -26.64
C THR A 365 -18.78 8.52 -25.41
N LEU A 366 -19.62 9.55 -25.31
CA LEU A 366 -20.64 9.64 -24.26
C LEU A 366 -21.59 8.43 -24.30
N ARG A 367 -22.08 8.04 -25.50
CA ARG A 367 -22.96 6.89 -25.65
C ARG A 367 -22.26 5.59 -25.21
N HIS A 368 -21.00 5.41 -25.61
CA HIS A 368 -20.15 4.29 -25.22
C HIS A 368 -19.96 4.24 -23.70
N LEU A 369 -19.50 5.32 -23.08
CA LEU A 369 -19.31 5.39 -21.62
C LEU A 369 -20.63 5.20 -20.85
N ARG A 370 -21.75 5.73 -21.34
CA ARG A 370 -23.08 5.54 -20.72
C ARG A 370 -23.56 4.08 -20.75
N SER A 371 -23.12 3.31 -21.74
CA SER A 371 -23.48 1.89 -21.86
C SER A 371 -22.73 0.98 -20.90
N GLU A 372 -21.64 1.45 -20.30
CA GLU A 372 -20.85 0.67 -19.35
C GLU A 372 -21.52 0.67 -17.96
N PRO A 373 -21.90 -0.49 -17.39
CA PRO A 373 -22.67 -0.55 -16.14
C PRO A 373 -21.97 0.10 -14.94
N SER A 374 -20.63 0.07 -14.92
CA SER A 374 -19.82 0.64 -13.85
C SER A 374 -19.64 2.17 -13.95
N VAL A 375 -20.10 2.78 -15.05
CA VAL A 375 -19.90 4.19 -15.37
C VAL A 375 -21.22 4.94 -15.55
N GLY A 376 -22.16 4.37 -16.30
CA GLY A 376 -23.22 5.14 -16.98
C GLY A 376 -24.11 5.99 -16.07
N SER A 377 -24.57 5.48 -14.93
CA SER A 377 -25.45 6.22 -14.01
C SER A 377 -24.74 7.37 -13.27
N THR A 378 -23.41 7.33 -13.22
CA THR A 378 -22.58 8.28 -12.44
C THR A 378 -21.84 9.27 -13.35
N LEU A 379 -21.87 9.04 -14.67
CA LEU A 379 -21.27 9.94 -15.64
C LEU A 379 -22.07 11.24 -15.70
N GLN A 380 -21.38 12.37 -15.52
CA GLN A 380 -21.95 13.70 -15.53
C GLN A 380 -21.54 14.44 -16.80
N GLU A 381 -22.49 15.21 -17.31
CA GLU A 381 -22.30 16.19 -18.37
C GLU A 381 -22.37 17.57 -17.72
N HIS A 382 -21.35 18.42 -17.90
CA HIS A 382 -21.39 19.79 -17.39
C HIS A 382 -21.99 20.74 -18.43
N PRO A 383 -23.22 21.27 -18.23
CA PRO A 383 -23.79 22.27 -19.12
C PRO A 383 -23.04 23.61 -19.02
N ARG A 384 -22.85 24.24 -20.17
CA ARG A 384 -22.02 25.41 -20.50
C ARG A 384 -22.04 26.59 -19.51
N ALA A 385 -20.85 27.18 -19.32
CA ALA A 385 -20.67 28.63 -19.38
C ALA A 385 -20.01 28.98 -20.72
N GLY A 386 -20.73 29.63 -21.66
CA GLY A 386 -20.08 30.33 -22.79
C GLY A 386 -19.79 29.58 -24.11
N GLY A 387 -20.59 28.59 -24.53
CA GLY A 387 -20.70 28.25 -25.97
C GLY A 387 -19.84 27.12 -26.57
N GLY A 388 -18.90 26.50 -25.83
CA GLY A 388 -18.20 25.25 -26.22
C GLY A 388 -18.95 23.98 -25.75
N ILE A 389 -18.73 22.80 -26.34
CA ILE A 389 -19.55 21.59 -26.09
C ILE A 389 -18.96 20.77 -24.93
N THR A 390 -19.85 20.42 -24.00
CA THR A 390 -19.77 19.68 -22.73
C THR A 390 -18.53 18.80 -22.46
N ASP A 391 -17.76 19.17 -21.43
CA ASP A 391 -16.72 18.32 -20.82
C ASP A 391 -17.39 17.27 -19.91
N LEU A 392 -16.98 16.00 -20.05
CA LEU A 392 -17.52 14.89 -19.27
C LEU A 392 -16.79 14.79 -17.92
N SER A 393 -17.50 14.36 -16.88
CA SER A 393 -16.86 14.01 -15.61
C SER A 393 -17.43 12.74 -15.02
N PHE A 394 -16.57 11.96 -14.36
CA PHE A 394 -16.96 10.76 -13.65
C PHE A 394 -16.59 10.92 -12.18
N LYS A 395 -17.60 11.10 -11.32
CA LYS A 395 -17.41 11.44 -9.91
C LYS A 395 -16.53 12.69 -9.69
N GLY A 396 -16.45 13.61 -10.64
CA GLY A 396 -15.57 14.79 -10.56
C GLY A 396 -14.17 14.57 -11.15
N LEU A 397 -13.82 13.36 -11.57
CA LEU A 397 -12.67 13.11 -12.46
C LEU A 397 -12.98 13.69 -13.85
N PRO A 398 -12.19 14.66 -14.36
CA PRO A 398 -12.45 15.24 -15.67
C PRO A 398 -12.04 14.27 -16.79
N ILE A 399 -12.88 14.22 -17.82
CA ILE A 399 -12.68 13.45 -19.05
C ILE A 399 -12.76 14.42 -20.23
N GLU A 400 -11.59 14.78 -20.76
CA GLU A 400 -11.47 15.67 -21.91
C GLU A 400 -11.48 14.85 -23.20
N LEU A 401 -12.24 15.31 -24.19
CA LEU A 401 -12.40 14.64 -25.48
C LEU A 401 -12.02 15.59 -26.63
N LYS A 402 -11.05 15.18 -27.46
CA LYS A 402 -10.62 15.92 -28.66
C LYS A 402 -10.72 15.06 -29.92
N ALA A 403 -10.88 15.69 -31.08
CA ALA A 403 -10.76 15.02 -32.37
C ALA A 403 -9.85 15.82 -33.31
N GLU A 404 -8.99 15.10 -34.04
CA GLU A 404 -8.06 15.62 -35.02
C GLU A 404 -8.35 15.00 -36.39
N THR A 405 -8.41 15.84 -37.43
CA THR A 405 -8.78 15.42 -38.80
C THR A 405 -7.71 15.73 -39.84
N ASP A 406 -6.69 16.51 -39.48
CA ASP A 406 -5.75 17.09 -40.44
C ASP A 406 -4.34 16.52 -40.23
N LYS A 407 -3.88 16.42 -38.98
CA LYS A 407 -2.54 15.94 -38.63
C LYS A 407 -2.56 14.52 -38.06
N THR A 408 -1.71 13.64 -38.59
CA THR A 408 -1.45 12.33 -37.94
C THR A 408 -0.73 12.55 -36.62
N LEU A 409 -1.28 12.00 -35.55
CA LEU A 409 -0.77 12.15 -34.19
C LEU A 409 -0.04 10.89 -33.74
N GLN A 410 0.99 11.10 -32.94
CA GLN A 410 1.53 10.13 -31.98
C GLN A 410 1.06 10.51 -30.58
N LEU A 411 1.21 9.60 -29.61
CA LEU A 411 0.79 9.85 -28.23
C LEU A 411 1.40 11.15 -27.66
N GLN A 412 2.67 11.43 -27.97
CA GLN A 412 3.35 12.63 -27.48
C GLN A 412 2.80 13.93 -28.10
N ASP A 413 2.22 13.88 -29.30
CA ASP A 413 1.58 15.05 -29.90
C ASP A 413 0.34 15.50 -29.10
N CYS A 414 -0.27 14.60 -28.33
CA CYS A 414 -1.41 14.91 -27.47
C CYS A 414 -1.04 15.81 -26.28
N GLN A 415 0.25 16.07 -26.04
CA GLN A 415 0.75 16.96 -25.00
C GLN A 415 0.12 18.37 -25.07
N GLY A 416 -0.22 18.84 -26.28
CA GLY A 416 -0.89 20.13 -26.49
C GLY A 416 -2.30 20.21 -25.90
N TYR A 417 -2.96 19.08 -25.65
CA TYR A 417 -4.32 19.02 -25.12
C TYR A 417 -4.40 18.79 -23.60
N VAL A 418 -3.27 18.49 -22.96
CA VAL A 418 -3.17 18.15 -21.53
C VAL A 418 -3.57 19.30 -20.61
N GLU A 419 -3.36 20.55 -21.03
CA GLU A 419 -3.57 21.74 -20.19
C GLU A 419 -5.02 21.86 -19.69
N GLN A 420 -6.00 21.59 -20.56
CA GLN A 420 -7.41 21.69 -20.24
C GLN A 420 -7.81 20.62 -19.19
N SER A 421 -7.43 19.35 -19.41
CA SER A 421 -7.71 18.25 -18.48
C SER A 421 -7.09 18.49 -17.10
N GLN A 422 -5.86 19.01 -17.06
CA GLN A 422 -5.18 19.31 -15.81
C GLN A 422 -5.83 20.45 -15.04
N ALA A 423 -6.22 21.53 -15.73
CA ALA A 423 -6.88 22.66 -15.09
C ALA A 423 -8.18 22.23 -14.41
N TYR A 424 -9.00 21.41 -15.08
CA TYR A 424 -10.23 20.88 -14.49
C TYR A 424 -9.98 19.90 -13.35
N ALA A 425 -8.94 19.06 -13.44
CA ALA A 425 -8.61 18.12 -12.37
C ALA A 425 -8.30 18.88 -11.08
N VAL A 426 -7.47 19.93 -11.18
CA VAL A 426 -7.14 20.79 -10.04
C VAL A 426 -8.38 21.53 -9.52
N ALA A 427 -9.20 22.10 -10.40
CA ALA A 427 -10.42 22.83 -10.02
C ALA A 427 -11.43 21.94 -9.27
N ASN A 428 -11.53 20.66 -9.66
CA ASN A 428 -12.42 19.68 -9.03
C ASN A 428 -11.79 18.98 -7.81
N GLY A 429 -10.61 19.43 -7.36
CA GLY A 429 -9.90 18.85 -6.22
C GLY A 429 -9.27 17.48 -6.48
N ARG A 430 -9.25 17.01 -7.73
CA ARG A 430 -8.66 15.75 -8.15
C ARG A 430 -7.15 15.86 -8.35
N ARG A 431 -6.49 14.70 -8.41
CA ARG A 431 -5.03 14.55 -8.62
C ARG A 431 -4.70 13.71 -9.85
N LEU A 432 -5.72 13.40 -10.65
CA LEU A 432 -5.65 12.65 -11.89
C LEU A 432 -6.73 13.18 -12.84
N GLY A 433 -6.53 13.00 -14.14
CA GLY A 433 -7.52 13.31 -15.18
C GLY A 433 -7.37 12.39 -16.38
N ILE A 434 -8.32 12.47 -17.32
CA ILE A 434 -8.31 11.67 -18.54
C ILE A 434 -8.41 12.57 -19.75
N LEU A 435 -7.62 12.26 -20.77
CA LEU A 435 -7.68 12.85 -22.10
C LEU A 435 -7.87 11.73 -23.12
N CYS A 436 -8.90 11.83 -23.96
CA CYS A 436 -9.12 10.93 -25.08
C CYS A 436 -9.11 11.74 -26.38
N VAL A 437 -8.22 11.37 -27.30
CA VAL A 437 -8.06 12.04 -28.59
C VAL A 437 -8.35 11.05 -29.70
N LEU A 438 -9.28 11.39 -30.61
CA LEU A 438 -9.51 10.63 -31.83
C LEU A 438 -8.73 11.26 -32.98
N ASP A 439 -7.78 10.52 -33.58
CA ASP A 439 -7.09 10.94 -34.79
C ASP A 439 -7.67 10.22 -36.02
N THR A 440 -8.48 10.96 -36.79
CA THR A 440 -9.07 10.53 -38.07
C THR A 440 -8.41 11.17 -39.29
N SER A 441 -7.21 11.73 -39.12
CA SER A 441 -6.45 12.31 -40.22
C SER A 441 -6.10 11.28 -41.31
N PRO A 442 -5.86 11.71 -42.57
CA PRO A 442 -5.50 10.81 -43.65
C PRO A 442 -4.25 9.96 -43.31
N LYS A 443 -4.40 8.63 -43.27
CA LYS A 443 -3.31 7.72 -42.93
C LYS A 443 -2.48 7.37 -44.17
N LYS A 444 -1.16 7.47 -44.04
CA LYS A 444 -0.18 7.06 -45.06
C LYS A 444 0.66 5.85 -44.63
N ALA A 445 0.45 5.38 -43.41
CA ALA A 445 1.13 4.23 -42.83
C ALA A 445 0.08 3.28 -42.20
N PRO A 446 0.43 2.01 -41.99
CA PRO A 446 -0.41 1.09 -41.23
C PRO A 446 -0.74 1.63 -39.83
N PRO A 447 -1.89 1.22 -39.24
CA PRO A 447 -2.21 1.57 -37.88
C PRO A 447 -1.16 1.04 -36.90
N PHE A 448 -0.85 1.82 -35.86
CA PHE A 448 -0.03 1.33 -34.75
C PHE A 448 -0.86 0.46 -33.78
N PRO A 449 -0.25 -0.44 -32.99
CA PRO A 449 -0.97 -1.23 -31.97
C PRO A 449 -1.69 -0.32 -30.96
N ALA A 450 -2.96 -0.59 -30.66
CA ALA A 450 -3.79 0.31 -29.84
C ALA A 450 -3.16 0.68 -28.48
N GLU A 451 -2.41 -0.23 -27.85
CA GLU A 451 -1.70 0.00 -26.60
C GLU A 451 -0.59 1.08 -26.68
N GLU A 452 -0.02 1.34 -27.86
CA GLU A 452 0.98 2.40 -28.05
C GLU A 452 0.35 3.80 -27.98
N GLY A 453 -0.96 3.89 -28.24
CA GLY A 453 -1.73 5.11 -28.09
C GLY A 453 -2.12 5.43 -26.65
N ILE A 454 -1.72 4.64 -25.65
CA ILE A 454 -2.15 4.80 -24.26
C ILE A 454 -0.94 5.13 -23.38
N GLY A 455 -1.03 6.14 -22.54
CA GLY A 455 0.05 6.45 -21.60
C GLY A 455 -0.26 7.58 -20.63
N LEU A 456 0.74 7.95 -19.84
CA LEU A 456 0.68 9.08 -18.92
C LEU A 456 1.38 10.29 -19.54
N LEU A 457 0.65 11.41 -19.65
CA LEU A 457 1.22 12.70 -19.98
C LEU A 457 1.13 13.64 -18.77
N PHE A 458 2.04 14.61 -18.74
CA PHE A 458 2.18 15.55 -17.63
C PHE A 458 2.44 16.94 -18.18
N ARG A 459 1.99 17.98 -17.50
CA ARG A 459 2.56 19.31 -17.70
C ARG A 459 3.79 19.49 -16.83
N ASN A 460 4.86 20.03 -17.40
CA ASN A 460 6.01 20.51 -16.65
C ASN A 460 5.69 21.89 -16.04
N GLN A 461 5.07 21.93 -14.86
CA GLN A 461 5.03 23.16 -14.04
C GLN A 461 5.18 22.82 -12.54
N ASN A 462 6.07 23.57 -11.88
CA ASN A 462 6.35 23.69 -10.44
C ASN A 462 5.79 22.59 -9.52
N ASP A 463 6.64 21.63 -9.14
CA ASP A 463 6.54 20.63 -8.05
C ASP A 463 5.24 19.82 -7.83
N ARG A 464 4.14 20.12 -8.52
CA ARG A 464 2.87 19.39 -8.45
C ARG A 464 2.44 18.96 -9.84
N ARG A 465 2.84 17.74 -10.19
CA ARG A 465 2.46 17.09 -11.45
C ARG A 465 1.14 16.37 -11.25
N VAL A 466 0.08 16.85 -11.88
CA VAL A 466 -1.17 16.09 -12.01
C VAL A 466 -1.05 15.20 -13.25
N PRO A 467 -0.88 13.87 -13.10
CA PRO A 467 -0.88 12.96 -14.24
C PRO A 467 -2.20 13.01 -15.00
N ILE A 468 -2.12 12.89 -16.32
CA ILE A 468 -3.27 12.68 -17.21
C ILE A 468 -3.10 11.34 -17.92
N ILE A 469 -4.09 10.45 -17.77
CA ILE A 469 -4.16 9.24 -18.60
C ILE A 469 -4.64 9.66 -19.98
N THR A 470 -3.77 9.52 -20.97
CA THR A 470 -4.05 9.89 -22.35
C THR A 470 -4.28 8.65 -23.20
N LEU A 471 -5.38 8.64 -23.94
CA LEU A 471 -5.70 7.63 -24.95
C LEU A 471 -5.80 8.31 -26.31
N LEU A 472 -4.94 7.93 -27.24
CA LEU A 472 -4.99 8.28 -28.66
C LEU A 472 -5.63 7.14 -29.44
N ILE A 473 -6.85 7.37 -29.88
CA ILE A 473 -7.63 6.43 -30.70
C ILE A 473 -7.38 6.74 -32.17
N GLN A 474 -7.06 5.72 -32.96
CA GLN A 474 -6.89 5.87 -34.41
C GLN A 474 -8.21 5.59 -35.13
N GLY A 475 -8.56 6.46 -36.07
CA GLY A 475 -9.64 6.25 -37.02
C GLY A 475 -9.18 6.50 -38.45
N ASN A 476 -10.11 6.45 -39.39
CA ASN A 476 -9.89 6.62 -40.83
C ASN A 476 -8.80 5.66 -41.36
N LEU A 477 -8.84 4.41 -40.88
CA LEU A 477 -7.81 3.43 -41.19
C LEU A 477 -7.96 2.96 -42.65
N THR A 478 -6.84 3.03 -43.36
CA THR A 478 -6.74 2.57 -44.74
C THR A 478 -6.66 1.05 -44.78
N LYS A 479 -7.30 0.41 -45.77
CA LYS A 479 -7.27 -1.04 -45.88
C LYS A 479 -5.84 -1.52 -46.20
N PRO A 480 -5.38 -2.66 -45.63
CA PRO A 480 -4.04 -3.20 -45.91
C PRO A 480 -3.72 -3.33 -47.40
N SER A 481 -4.72 -3.68 -48.22
CA SER A 481 -4.60 -3.82 -49.67
C SER A 481 -4.29 -2.52 -50.43
N GLN A 482 -4.37 -1.37 -49.79
CA GLN A 482 -4.09 -0.06 -50.38
C GLN A 482 -2.67 0.45 -50.07
N PHE A 483 -1.92 -0.22 -49.19
CA PHE A 483 -0.51 0.07 -48.92
C PHE A 483 0.45 -0.67 -49.86
N SER A 484 -0.05 -1.66 -50.60
CA SER A 484 0.71 -2.42 -51.59
C SER A 484 0.64 -1.71 -52.96
N VAL A 485 1.37 -0.61 -53.13
CA VAL A 485 1.58 0.04 -54.44
C VAL A 485 3.06 0.22 -54.69
#